data_AF-A0A962AWZ0-F1
#
_entry.id   AF-A0A962AWZ0-F1
#
_cell.length_a   1.000
_cell.length_b   1.000
_cell.length_c   1.000
_cell.angle_alpha   90.00
_cell.angle_beta   90.00
_cell.angle_gamma   90.00
#
_symmetry.space_group_name_H-M   'P 1'
#
loop_
_entity.id
_entity.type
_entity.pdbx_description
1 polymer ?
#
loop_
_entity_poly.entity_id
_entity_poly.type
_entity_poly.pdbx_seq_one_letter_code
_entity_poly.pdbx_strand_id
1 'polypeptide(L)'
;DFGVRPTKGLAVARMAAHITYLSEGALQRKFGRKLQDRSAPTFSFDADFQIENYLRYQGSSFVDRFDANSYLYVTRACDYFDLAADYDGTLARAFAGAATRFCVVSFTSDWLYPTSDARTIVHALNAASLPVSFVEIETDKGHDAFLLDEPDFMATTRGFLESAANARGIAQQAKAAAK
;
A
#
# COMPACT_ATOMS: atom_id res chain seq x y z
N ASP A 1 -24.62 21.77 -16.20
CA ASP A 1 -24.74 20.36 -15.81
C ASP A 1 -24.05 20.10 -14.47
N PHE A 2 -24.80 20.26 -13.37
CA PHE A 2 -24.36 19.83 -12.05
C PHE A 2 -25.05 18.50 -11.74
N GLY A 3 -24.33 17.52 -11.19
CA GLY A 3 -24.89 16.21 -10.79
C GLY A 3 -24.55 15.00 -11.68
N VAL A 4 -23.76 15.18 -12.75
CA VAL A 4 -23.26 14.04 -13.55
C VAL A 4 -22.06 13.42 -12.82
N ARG A 5 -22.13 12.11 -12.55
CA ARG A 5 -21.03 11.34 -11.94
C ARG A 5 -20.32 10.53 -13.04
N PRO A 6 -19.00 10.67 -13.26
CA PRO A 6 -18.27 9.94 -14.29
C PRO A 6 -17.97 8.50 -13.86
N THR A 7 -19.01 7.72 -13.59
CA THR A 7 -18.93 6.37 -12.99
C THR A 7 -18.07 5.42 -13.79
N LYS A 8 -18.23 5.40 -15.12
CA LYS A 8 -17.43 4.54 -16.02
C LYS A 8 -15.94 4.89 -15.96
N GLY A 9 -15.60 6.18 -15.99
CA GLY A 9 -14.20 6.62 -15.94
C GLY A 9 -13.53 6.27 -14.62
N LEU A 10 -14.20 6.54 -13.50
CA LEU A 10 -13.68 6.22 -12.18
C LEU A 10 -13.56 4.71 -11.94
N ALA A 11 -14.51 3.91 -12.44
CA ALA A 11 -14.43 2.45 -12.37
C ALA A 11 -13.20 1.91 -13.13
N VAL A 12 -12.93 2.43 -14.34
CA VAL A 12 -11.73 2.04 -15.12
C VAL A 12 -10.45 2.44 -14.41
N ALA A 13 -10.38 3.66 -13.86
CA ALA A 13 -9.22 4.09 -13.07
C ALA A 13 -8.99 3.16 -11.86
N ARG A 14 -10.06 2.79 -11.14
CA ARG A 14 -9.97 1.83 -10.03
C ARG A 14 -9.51 0.44 -10.49
N MET A 15 -10.02 -0.07 -11.61
CA MET A 15 -9.60 -1.37 -12.14
C MET A 15 -8.11 -1.40 -12.46
N ALA A 16 -7.61 -0.36 -13.12
CA ALA A 16 -6.19 -0.23 -13.45
C ALA A 16 -5.32 -0.21 -12.18
N ALA A 17 -5.69 0.62 -11.21
CA ALA A 17 -4.97 0.70 -9.94
C ALA A 17 -5.04 -0.60 -9.13
N HIS A 18 -6.17 -1.32 -9.16
CA HIS A 18 -6.33 -2.58 -8.44
C HIS A 18 -5.41 -3.70 -8.95
N ILE A 19 -5.04 -3.66 -10.23
CA ILE A 19 -4.01 -4.55 -10.78
C ILE A 19 -2.65 -4.23 -10.14
N THR A 20 -2.36 -2.96 -9.84
CA THR A 20 -1.08 -2.54 -9.26
C THR A 20 -0.94 -2.81 -7.78
N TYR A 21 -2.03 -3.12 -7.09
CA TYR A 21 -1.97 -3.41 -5.66
C TYR A 21 -1.65 -4.87 -5.35
N LEU A 22 -1.84 -5.76 -6.33
CA LEU A 22 -1.62 -7.20 -6.21
C LEU A 22 -0.34 -7.60 -6.92
N SER A 23 0.26 -8.73 -6.49
CA SER A 23 1.34 -9.34 -7.26
C SER A 23 0.80 -10.17 -8.43
N GLU A 24 1.65 -10.39 -9.44
CA GLU A 24 1.38 -11.33 -10.53
C GLU A 24 1.06 -12.74 -10.00
N GLY A 25 1.83 -13.23 -9.03
CA GLY A 25 1.64 -14.55 -8.43
C GLY A 25 0.27 -14.71 -7.76
N ALA A 26 -0.19 -13.67 -7.06
CA ALA A 26 -1.52 -13.66 -6.45
C ALA A 26 -2.63 -13.66 -7.50
N LEU A 27 -2.52 -12.84 -8.56
CA LEU A 27 -3.49 -12.80 -9.65
C LEU A 27 -3.57 -14.15 -10.38
N GLN A 28 -2.43 -14.76 -10.68
CA GLN A 28 -2.35 -16.05 -11.37
C GLN A 28 -2.93 -17.17 -10.53
N ARG A 29 -2.59 -17.26 -9.24
CA ARG A 29 -3.15 -18.27 -8.32
C ARG A 29 -4.66 -18.12 -8.18
N LYS A 30 -5.15 -16.89 -8.04
CA LYS A 30 -6.56 -16.62 -7.79
C LYS A 30 -7.42 -16.87 -9.03
N PHE A 31 -7.01 -16.35 -10.19
CA PHE A 31 -7.83 -16.34 -11.40
C PHE A 31 -7.28 -17.22 -12.53
N GLY A 32 -5.98 -17.13 -12.81
CA GLY A 32 -5.39 -17.74 -14.00
C GLY A 32 -6.19 -17.39 -15.27
N ARG A 33 -6.44 -18.39 -16.11
CA ARG A 33 -7.28 -18.25 -17.32
C ARG A 33 -8.70 -18.81 -17.14
N LYS A 34 -9.22 -18.86 -15.91
CA LYS A 34 -10.54 -19.43 -15.62
C LYS A 34 -11.64 -18.56 -16.24
N LEU A 35 -12.57 -19.23 -16.92
CA LEU A 35 -13.75 -18.60 -17.50
C LEU A 35 -14.84 -18.37 -16.45
N GLN A 36 -15.66 -17.33 -16.65
CA GLN A 36 -16.80 -16.99 -15.78
C GLN A 36 -18.08 -17.67 -16.30
N ASP A 37 -18.58 -18.66 -15.55
CA ASP A 37 -19.84 -19.37 -15.80
C ASP A 37 -20.02 -19.88 -17.24
N ARG A 38 -18.91 -20.26 -17.90
CA ARG A 38 -18.90 -20.71 -19.30
C ARG A 38 -17.75 -21.68 -19.59
N SER A 39 -17.88 -22.44 -20.69
CA SER A 39 -16.88 -23.43 -21.13
C SER A 39 -15.98 -22.96 -22.27
N ALA A 40 -16.34 -21.89 -22.98
CA ALA A 40 -15.55 -21.32 -24.08
C ALA A 40 -15.62 -19.78 -24.09
N PRO A 41 -14.59 -19.09 -24.62
CA PRO A 41 -14.65 -17.64 -24.86
C PRO A 41 -15.76 -17.29 -25.85
N THR A 42 -16.40 -16.15 -25.62
CA THR A 42 -17.50 -15.67 -26.47
C THR A 42 -17.00 -14.81 -27.62
N PHE A 43 -15.75 -14.35 -27.58
CA PHE A 43 -15.18 -13.40 -28.54
C PHE A 43 -16.01 -12.10 -28.63
N SER A 44 -16.60 -11.69 -27.50
CA SER A 44 -17.31 -10.43 -27.34
C SER A 44 -16.45 -9.40 -26.57
N PHE A 45 -16.98 -8.20 -26.35
CA PHE A 45 -16.36 -7.21 -25.44
C PHE A 45 -16.84 -7.36 -23.97
N ASP A 46 -17.67 -8.36 -23.69
CA ASP A 46 -18.08 -8.70 -22.33
C ASP A 46 -17.04 -9.58 -21.62
N ALA A 47 -17.14 -9.68 -20.30
CA ALA A 47 -16.21 -10.46 -19.50
C ALA A 47 -16.35 -11.96 -19.81
N ASP A 48 -15.27 -12.56 -20.30
CA ASP A 48 -15.14 -14.01 -20.50
C ASP A 48 -14.44 -14.65 -19.29
N PHE A 49 -13.51 -13.93 -18.66
CA PHE A 49 -12.66 -14.42 -17.59
C PHE A 49 -13.10 -13.94 -16.21
N GLN A 50 -12.86 -14.77 -15.19
CA GLN A 50 -13.19 -14.44 -13.79
C GLN A 50 -12.50 -13.16 -13.30
N ILE A 51 -11.27 -12.91 -13.74
CA ILE A 51 -10.52 -11.69 -13.38
C ILE A 51 -11.21 -10.42 -13.90
N GLU A 52 -11.78 -10.45 -15.10
CA GLU A 52 -12.47 -9.30 -15.68
C GLU A 52 -13.73 -8.98 -14.87
N ASN A 53 -14.50 -10.01 -14.53
CA ASN A 53 -15.70 -9.86 -13.71
C ASN A 53 -15.34 -9.33 -12.31
N TYR A 54 -14.29 -9.87 -11.70
CA TYR A 54 -13.78 -9.41 -10.41
C TYR A 54 -13.38 -7.92 -10.45
N LEU A 55 -12.60 -7.51 -11.44
CA LEU A 55 -12.17 -6.12 -11.58
C LEU A 55 -13.36 -5.18 -11.84
N ARG A 56 -14.31 -5.57 -12.70
CA ARG A 56 -15.55 -4.80 -12.93
C ARG A 56 -16.36 -4.61 -11.65
N TYR A 57 -16.46 -5.66 -10.82
CA TYR A 57 -17.12 -5.59 -9.52
C TYR A 57 -16.39 -4.64 -8.55
N GLN A 58 -15.06 -4.77 -8.44
CA GLN A 58 -14.25 -3.86 -7.60
C GLN A 58 -14.37 -2.40 -8.05
N GLY A 59 -14.33 -2.15 -9.35
CA GLY A 59 -14.51 -0.82 -9.93
C GLY A 59 -15.88 -0.24 -9.59
N SER A 60 -16.94 -1.02 -9.76
CA SER A 60 -18.32 -0.57 -9.46
C SER A 60 -18.51 -0.27 -7.97
N SER A 61 -18.08 -1.17 -7.09
CA SER A 61 -18.19 -1.00 -5.63
C SER A 61 -17.40 0.20 -5.10
N PHE A 62 -16.30 0.57 -5.76
CA PHE A 62 -15.52 1.74 -5.40
C PHE A 62 -16.24 3.04 -5.76
N VAL A 63 -16.85 3.11 -6.95
CA VAL A 63 -17.58 4.29 -7.42
C VAL A 63 -18.74 4.66 -6.49
N ASP A 64 -19.37 3.68 -5.84
CA ASP A 64 -20.45 3.94 -4.88
C ASP A 64 -19.98 4.69 -3.62
N ARG A 65 -18.69 4.62 -3.29
CA ARG A 65 -18.14 5.14 -2.03
C ARG A 65 -17.06 6.21 -2.21
N PHE A 66 -16.70 6.54 -3.45
CA PHE A 66 -15.63 7.50 -3.73
C PHE A 66 -16.03 8.53 -4.78
N ASP A 67 -15.57 9.76 -4.57
CA ASP A 67 -15.80 10.86 -5.50
C ASP A 67 -14.67 10.95 -6.53
N ALA A 68 -15.02 11.23 -7.79
CA ALA A 68 -14.07 11.26 -8.88
C ALA A 68 -13.10 12.44 -8.80
N ASN A 69 -13.56 13.61 -8.34
CA ASN A 69 -12.67 14.76 -8.16
C ASN A 69 -11.71 14.50 -7.01
N SER A 70 -12.19 13.98 -5.88
CA SER A 70 -11.32 13.55 -4.78
C SER A 70 -10.25 12.56 -5.26
N TYR A 71 -10.62 11.61 -6.13
CA TYR A 71 -9.65 10.67 -6.70
C TYR A 71 -8.56 11.40 -7.49
N LEU A 72 -8.93 12.33 -8.39
CA LEU A 72 -7.96 13.10 -9.17
C LEU A 72 -6.99 13.91 -8.30
N TYR A 73 -7.50 14.56 -7.25
CA TYR A 73 -6.66 15.39 -6.38
C TYR A 73 -5.73 14.54 -5.50
N VAL A 74 -6.22 13.44 -4.94
CA VAL A 74 -5.37 12.53 -4.15
C VAL A 74 -4.30 11.89 -5.01
N THR A 75 -4.63 11.39 -6.20
CA THR A 75 -3.61 10.78 -7.08
C THR A 75 -2.59 11.79 -7.55
N ARG A 76 -3.00 13.04 -7.87
CA ARG A 76 -2.05 14.11 -8.18
C ARG A 76 -1.14 14.46 -7.00
N ALA A 77 -1.68 14.49 -5.78
CA ALA A 77 -0.87 14.73 -4.60
C ALA A 77 0.18 13.62 -4.40
N CYS A 78 -0.18 12.36 -4.64
CA CYS A 78 0.77 11.25 -4.64
C CYS A 78 1.84 11.41 -5.74
N ASP A 79 1.44 11.70 -6.98
CA ASP A 79 2.37 11.82 -8.11
C ASP A 79 3.36 12.98 -7.97
N TYR A 80 2.95 14.07 -7.31
CA TYR A 80 3.77 15.27 -7.15
C TYR A 80 4.62 15.27 -5.88
N PHE A 81 4.44 14.29 -4.99
CA PHE A 81 5.17 14.27 -3.74
C PHE A 81 6.64 13.90 -3.98
N ASP A 82 7.53 14.85 -3.71
CA ASP A 82 8.98 14.63 -3.65
C ASP A 82 9.55 15.33 -2.42
N LEU A 83 9.71 14.56 -1.34
CA LEU A 83 10.27 15.08 -0.09
C LEU A 83 11.74 15.51 -0.23
N ALA A 84 12.50 14.93 -1.15
CA ALA A 84 13.89 15.32 -1.33
C ALA A 84 14.00 16.68 -2.04
N ALA A 85 13.13 16.96 -3.02
CA ALA A 85 13.08 18.23 -3.72
C ALA A 85 12.90 19.43 -2.78
N ASP A 86 12.08 19.29 -1.74
CA ASP A 86 11.88 20.31 -0.71
C ASP A 86 13.15 20.61 0.12
N TYR A 87 14.17 19.76 0.04
CA TYR A 87 15.42 19.84 0.79
C TYR A 87 16.66 19.73 -0.11
N ASP A 88 16.66 20.49 -1.20
CA ASP A 88 17.76 20.58 -2.18
C ASP A 88 18.18 19.22 -2.77
N GLY A 89 17.21 18.33 -2.98
CA GLY A 89 17.44 16.97 -3.50
C GLY A 89 18.10 16.02 -2.49
N THR A 90 18.28 16.41 -1.23
CA THR A 90 18.93 15.59 -0.21
C THR A 90 17.94 15.12 0.84
N LEU A 91 17.40 13.91 0.64
CA LEU A 91 16.37 13.33 1.51
C LEU A 91 16.76 13.31 3.01
N ALA A 92 18.03 13.07 3.34
CA ALA A 92 18.51 13.06 4.74
C ALA A 92 18.28 14.40 5.47
N ARG A 93 18.30 15.53 4.75
CA ARG A 93 18.05 16.86 5.32
C ARG A 93 16.59 17.01 5.77
N ALA A 94 15.66 16.34 5.10
CA ALA A 94 14.25 16.33 5.51
C ALA A 94 14.04 15.75 6.92
N PHE A 95 15.00 14.95 7.39
CA PHE A 95 14.96 14.31 8.70
C PHE A 95 15.88 14.99 9.74
N ALA A 96 16.58 16.06 9.37
CA ALA A 96 17.53 16.74 10.26
C ALA A 96 16.83 17.25 11.54
N GLY A 97 17.39 16.92 12.70
CA GLY A 97 16.84 17.35 14.00
C GLY A 97 15.62 16.56 14.48
N ALA A 98 15.17 15.53 13.75
CA ALA A 98 14.12 14.64 14.25
C ALA A 98 14.62 13.85 15.48
N ALA A 99 13.69 13.52 16.38
CA ALA A 99 13.94 12.64 17.53
C ALA A 99 13.09 11.34 17.46
N THR A 100 12.44 11.13 16.32
CA THR A 100 11.51 10.02 16.08
C THR A 100 12.29 8.72 15.85
N ARG A 101 11.76 7.61 16.40
CA ARG A 101 12.19 6.26 16.02
C ARG A 101 11.37 5.83 14.81
N PHE A 102 12.03 5.27 13.82
CA PHE A 102 11.40 4.86 12.56
C PHE A 102 11.35 3.33 12.46
N CYS A 103 10.26 2.82 11.90
CA CYS A 103 10.12 1.46 11.44
C CYS A 103 9.72 1.52 9.98
N VAL A 104 10.57 0.98 9.09
CA VAL A 104 10.31 0.89 7.66
C VAL A 104 10.08 -0.57 7.33
N VAL A 105 8.95 -0.87 6.71
CA VAL A 105 8.59 -2.22 6.27
C VAL A 105 8.34 -2.19 4.77
N SER A 106 8.91 -3.13 4.04
CA SER A 106 8.61 -3.35 2.62
C SER A 106 8.16 -4.79 2.36
N PHE A 107 7.54 -5.02 1.21
CA PHE A 107 7.08 -6.34 0.78
C PHE A 107 7.77 -6.74 -0.53
N THR A 108 8.29 -7.97 -0.61
CA THR A 108 9.10 -8.40 -1.77
C THR A 108 8.36 -8.38 -3.10
N SER A 109 7.02 -8.48 -3.08
CA SER A 109 6.18 -8.44 -4.28
C SER A 109 5.47 -7.11 -4.53
N ASP A 110 5.74 -6.08 -3.72
CA ASP A 110 5.23 -4.74 -3.99
C ASP A 110 6.01 -4.12 -5.16
N TRP A 111 5.29 -3.84 -6.24
CA TRP A 111 5.83 -3.20 -7.43
C TRP A 111 5.38 -1.75 -7.59
N LEU A 112 4.44 -1.30 -6.76
CA LEU A 112 3.99 0.09 -6.70
C LEU A 112 4.94 0.92 -5.83
N TYR A 113 5.38 0.35 -4.70
CA TYR A 113 6.40 0.92 -3.81
C TYR A 113 7.49 -0.13 -3.52
N PRO A 114 8.44 -0.33 -4.44
CA PRO A 114 9.44 -1.39 -4.32
C PRO A 114 10.35 -1.24 -3.11
N THR A 115 10.93 -2.36 -2.65
CA THR A 115 11.90 -2.35 -1.54
C THR A 115 13.08 -1.40 -1.77
N SER A 116 13.49 -1.15 -3.01
CA SER A 116 14.56 -0.17 -3.32
C SER A 116 14.26 1.23 -2.76
N ASP A 117 13.00 1.63 -2.79
CA ASP A 117 12.58 2.98 -2.39
C ASP A 117 12.51 3.06 -0.86
N ALA A 118 12.03 1.99 -0.21
CA ALA A 118 12.13 1.82 1.24
C ALA A 118 13.58 1.88 1.74
N ARG A 119 14.51 1.21 1.04
CA ARG A 119 15.96 1.27 1.36
C ARG A 119 16.52 2.68 1.20
N THR A 120 16.05 3.45 0.22
CA THR A 120 16.43 4.86 0.03
C THR A 120 16.03 5.70 1.25
N ILE A 121 14.82 5.49 1.80
CA ILE A 121 14.37 6.15 3.04
C ILE A 121 15.24 5.73 4.23
N VAL A 122 15.53 4.43 4.38
CA VAL A 122 16.38 3.90 5.47
C VAL A 122 17.79 4.50 5.43
N HIS A 123 18.40 4.61 4.24
CA HIS A 123 19.70 5.25 4.08
C HIS A 123 19.67 6.73 4.47
N ALA A 124 18.62 7.46 4.09
CA ALA A 124 18.47 8.86 4.48
C ALA A 124 18.30 9.03 6.00
N LEU A 125 17.52 8.17 6.65
CA LEU A 125 17.35 8.15 8.11
C LEU A 125 18.67 7.84 8.83
N ASN A 126 19.42 6.85 8.35
CA ASN A 126 20.75 6.52 8.88
C ASN A 126 21.74 7.68 8.69
N ALA A 127 21.75 8.33 7.53
CA ALA A 127 22.59 9.49 7.27
C ALA A 127 22.25 10.67 8.20
N ALA A 128 20.98 10.81 8.60
CA ALA A 128 20.53 11.76 9.61
C ALA A 128 20.79 11.29 11.06
N SER A 129 21.48 10.17 11.27
CA SER A 129 21.77 9.56 12.58
C SER A 129 20.51 9.24 13.39
N LEU A 130 19.43 8.85 12.72
CA LEU A 130 18.17 8.50 13.36
C LEU A 130 18.05 7.00 13.62
N PRO A 131 17.43 6.60 14.75
CA PRO A 131 17.16 5.20 15.03
C PRO A 131 16.08 4.67 14.08
N VAL A 132 16.48 3.81 13.14
CA VAL A 132 15.61 3.15 12.18
C VAL A 132 15.73 1.62 12.27
N SER A 133 14.60 0.94 12.24
CA SER A 133 14.50 -0.50 11.99
C SER A 133 13.94 -0.72 10.59
N PHE A 134 14.52 -1.66 9.85
CA PHE A 134 14.06 -2.03 8.51
C PHE A 134 13.82 -3.54 8.45
N VAL A 135 12.68 -3.94 7.89
CA VAL A 135 12.41 -5.33 7.52
C VAL A 135 11.82 -5.38 6.12
N GLU A 136 12.27 -6.37 5.35
CA GLU A 136 11.66 -6.77 4.09
C GLU A 136 10.91 -8.08 4.34
N ILE A 137 9.60 -8.07 4.13
CA ILE A 137 8.72 -9.22 4.35
C ILE A 137 8.51 -9.94 3.03
N GLU A 138 8.82 -11.23 3.02
CA GLU A 138 8.55 -12.09 1.88
C GLU A 138 7.05 -12.41 1.82
N THR A 139 6.38 -11.92 0.79
CA THR A 139 4.94 -12.16 0.58
C THR A 139 4.62 -12.03 -0.89
N ASP A 140 3.58 -12.69 -1.35
CA ASP A 140 3.06 -12.57 -2.72
C ASP A 140 1.80 -11.70 -2.79
N LYS A 141 1.48 -10.97 -1.73
CA LYS A 141 0.25 -10.18 -1.65
C LYS A 141 0.35 -8.80 -2.31
N GLY A 142 1.51 -8.41 -2.81
CA GLY A 142 1.75 -7.12 -3.43
C GLY A 142 1.72 -5.96 -2.43
N HIS A 143 1.39 -4.77 -2.93
CA HIS A 143 1.23 -3.57 -2.11
C HIS A 143 0.17 -3.74 -1.02
N ASP A 144 -0.95 -4.41 -1.31
CA ASP A 144 -2.06 -4.58 -0.36
C ASP A 144 -1.70 -5.50 0.82
N ALA A 145 -0.50 -6.08 0.90
CA ALA A 145 -0.09 -6.98 1.98
C ALA A 145 -0.30 -6.38 3.38
N PHE A 146 -0.09 -5.07 3.58
CA PHE A 146 -0.31 -4.41 4.88
C PHE A 146 -1.80 -4.30 5.28
N LEU A 147 -2.73 -4.49 4.34
CA LEU A 147 -4.18 -4.51 4.58
C LEU A 147 -4.73 -5.94 4.73
N LEU A 148 -3.89 -6.95 4.53
CA LEU A 148 -4.26 -8.35 4.57
C LEU A 148 -3.70 -9.04 5.82
N ASP A 149 -4.07 -10.30 6.02
CA ASP A 149 -3.51 -11.09 7.09
C ASP A 149 -2.04 -11.40 6.79
N GLU A 150 -1.13 -10.63 7.41
CA GLU A 150 0.32 -10.74 7.24
C GLU A 150 0.99 -10.87 8.62
N PRO A 151 1.16 -12.10 9.15
CA PRO A 151 1.63 -12.34 10.51
C PRO A 151 2.96 -11.67 10.84
N ASP A 152 3.91 -11.68 9.90
CA ASP A 152 5.23 -11.09 10.09
C ASP A 152 5.18 -9.56 10.16
N PHE A 153 4.26 -8.93 9.41
CA PHE A 153 4.00 -7.50 9.47
C PHE A 153 3.39 -7.10 10.81
N MET A 154 2.41 -7.88 11.27
CA MET A 154 1.75 -7.66 12.56
C MET A 154 2.70 -7.87 13.74
N ALA A 155 3.53 -8.92 13.70
CA ALA A 155 4.54 -9.20 14.70
C ALA A 155 5.61 -8.10 14.74
N THR A 156 6.10 -7.66 13.59
CA THR A 156 7.08 -6.56 13.49
C THR A 156 6.51 -5.26 14.06
N THR A 157 5.30 -4.88 13.63
CA THR A 157 4.65 -3.65 14.09
C THR A 157 4.43 -3.66 15.59
N ARG A 158 3.95 -4.79 16.13
CA ARG A 158 3.79 -4.98 17.58
C ARG A 158 5.11 -4.85 18.31
N GLY A 159 6.14 -5.59 17.89
CA GLY A 159 7.46 -5.58 18.54
C GLY A 159 8.10 -4.20 18.53
N PHE A 160 7.97 -3.45 17.42
CA PHE A 160 8.46 -2.08 17.34
C PHE A 160 7.73 -1.13 18.31
N LEU A 161 6.39 -1.18 18.35
CA LEU A 161 5.59 -0.34 19.24
C LEU A 161 5.82 -0.68 20.71
N GLU A 162 5.92 -1.96 21.07
CA GLU A 162 6.24 -2.41 22.43
C GLU A 162 7.65 -1.96 22.84
N SER A 163 8.64 -2.08 21.95
CA SER A 163 10.00 -1.56 22.17
C SER A 163 10.00 -0.04 22.38
N ALA A 164 9.21 0.70 21.61
CA ALA A 164 9.06 2.15 21.75
C ALA A 164 8.40 2.52 23.09
N ALA A 165 7.33 1.82 23.48
CA ALA A 165 6.63 2.03 24.75
C ALA A 165 7.53 1.69 25.95
N ASN A 166 8.29 0.60 25.88
CA ASN A 166 9.27 0.21 26.90
C ASN A 166 10.36 1.27 27.08
N ALA A 167 10.94 1.77 25.97
CA ALA A 167 11.96 2.81 26.02
C ALA A 167 11.45 4.14 26.61
N ARG A 168 10.13 4.37 26.59
CA ARG A 168 9.46 5.53 27.20
C ARG A 168 8.89 5.24 28.60
N GLY A 169 9.05 4.02 29.14
CA GLY A 169 8.54 3.63 30.46
C GLY A 169 7.03 3.37 30.53
N ILE A 170 6.30 3.38 29.41
CA ILE A 170 4.83 3.29 29.37
C ILE A 170 4.35 1.87 29.76
N ALA A 171 5.00 0.83 29.27
CA ALA A 171 4.58 -0.56 29.51
C ALA A 171 4.72 -1.00 30.98
N GLN A 172 5.64 -0.38 31.73
CA GLN A 172 5.81 -0.62 33.16
C GLN A 172 4.67 0.00 33.98
N GLN A 173 4.18 1.18 33.56
CA GLN A 173 3.04 1.85 34.19
C GLN A 173 1.73 1.06 33.99
N ALA A 174 1.51 0.49 32.81
CA ALA A 174 0.34 -0.35 32.53
C ALA A 174 0.31 -1.62 33.41
N LYS A 175 1.47 -2.27 33.60
CA LYS A 175 1.60 -3.44 34.49
C LYS A 175 1.43 -3.07 35.97
N ALA A 176 1.86 -1.88 36.38
CA ALA A 176 1.68 -1.39 37.75
C ALA A 176 0.22 -0.99 38.03
N ALA A 177 -0.52 -0.48 37.05
CA ALA A 177 -1.93 -0.10 37.19
C ALA A 177 -2.92 -1.29 37.10
N ALA A 178 -2.50 -2.40 36.49
CA ALA A 178 -3.28 -3.64 36.40
C ALA A 178 -3.12 -4.56 37.63
N LYS A 179 -2.33 -4.14 38.62
CA LYS A 179 -2.09 -4.84 39.89
C LYS A 179 -2.78 -4.09 41.02
#